data_AF-A0A845JXJ5-F1
#
_entry.id   AF-A0A845JXJ5-F1
#
_cell.length_a   1.000
_cell.length_b   1.000
_cell.length_c   1.000
_cell.angle_alpha   90.00
_cell.angle_beta   90.00
_cell.angle_gamma   90.00
#
_symmetry.space_group_name_H-M   'P 1'
#
loop_
_entity.id
_entity.type
_entity.pdbx_description
1 polymer ?
#
loop_
_entity_poly.entity_id
_entity_poly.type
_entity_poly.pdbx_seq_one_letter_code
_entity_poly.pdbx_strand_id
1 'polypeptide(L)'
;MKTLLIFPAQWYPTQPYLSTPYLTAFLQDKGWQVSQRDFNIESYDHFLSAPLLRQAENRMQESVQSLKSKNSLSIKEKSTLDVLAMGLKFSDRIIDGVEEAKSVMRTPERFFDFGAYQQADMVIKSALKLVSDAYAPAIFSLSTFESGTRAEESTRKAHETTRDVATNPFIHLYENILLPTENWEDYDVVGISIIGISQIIPGLTLARMVKEKYPHLHVTLGGPIFSVNAGQLIGHPEFYDDFCHSIVTFEGEEPMHRLLSALREGDSLHTVPNLLHLDGREVVQNKERVELRFEELPNPVFDGLPMDKYLSPYPIIPVLQSRGCYWGKCTFCTHSFVYGHRYGKQKTMAMVDELENLMKKYNTKYFTFSDEAVSPHSLNDVSEEMIERGVEIRSLALLKFEKIMDEELFSKMKKAGFIFLMFGLESANDRVLALIDKGTTKEVERDVLLKSHKAGIWNHSFLFFGFPTETRPEAQETIDFLKKHLPFLQSFWPGFFFFNPESRCL
;
A
#
# COMPACT_ATOMS: atom_id res chain seq x y z
N MET A 1 -7.07 28.43 1.27
CA MET A 1 -7.59 27.12 0.89
C MET A 1 -7.04 26.07 1.84
N LYS A 2 -7.92 25.35 2.53
CA LYS A 2 -7.58 24.25 3.44
C LYS A 2 -7.77 22.92 2.71
N THR A 3 -6.82 22.01 2.84
CA THR A 3 -6.80 20.74 2.11
C THR A 3 -6.78 19.56 3.08
N LEU A 4 -7.57 18.54 2.78
CA LEU A 4 -7.53 17.25 3.47
C LEU A 4 -6.96 16.17 2.55
N LEU A 5 -5.88 15.52 2.96
CA LEU A 5 -5.30 14.37 2.26
C LEU A 5 -5.72 13.07 2.94
N ILE A 6 -6.24 12.11 2.17
CA ILE A 6 -6.76 10.86 2.70
C ILE A 6 -6.08 9.68 2.02
N PHE A 7 -5.56 8.77 2.85
CA PHE A 7 -5.20 7.43 2.43
C PHE A 7 -6.40 6.49 2.66
N PRO A 8 -7.08 6.00 1.61
CA PRO A 8 -8.30 5.21 1.75
C PRO A 8 -8.01 3.76 2.12
N ALA A 9 -9.01 3.02 2.59
CA ALA A 9 -8.94 1.56 2.61
C ALA A 9 -8.78 1.02 1.16
N GLN A 10 -8.28 -0.19 0.93
CA GLN A 10 -7.62 -1.14 1.82
C GLN A 10 -6.10 -1.20 1.55
N TRP A 11 -5.29 -1.26 2.61
CA TRP A 11 -3.84 -1.48 2.58
C TRP A 11 -3.37 -2.17 3.87
N TYR A 12 -2.08 -2.52 3.97
CA TYR A 12 -1.53 -3.14 5.19
C TYR A 12 -1.73 -2.25 6.43
N PRO A 13 -2.30 -2.78 7.54
CA PRO A 13 -2.65 -1.99 8.73
C PRO A 13 -1.54 -1.91 9.78
N THR A 14 -0.28 -2.15 9.42
CA THR A 14 0.84 -2.22 10.38
C THR A 14 1.63 -0.91 10.51
N GLN A 15 1.49 -0.01 9.53
CA GLN A 15 2.17 1.28 9.48
C GLN A 15 1.42 2.24 8.55
N PRO A 16 1.59 3.57 8.68
CA PRO A 16 1.08 4.53 7.72
C PRO A 16 1.67 4.29 6.33
N TYR A 17 0.96 4.72 5.28
CA TYR A 17 1.52 4.80 3.94
C TYR A 17 2.17 6.16 3.69
N LEU A 18 3.24 6.17 2.91
CA LEU A 18 4.18 7.29 2.85
C LEU A 18 3.75 8.45 1.93
N SER A 19 2.74 8.26 1.08
CA SER A 19 2.29 9.31 0.15
C SER A 19 1.73 10.56 0.84
N THR A 20 0.77 10.41 1.77
CA THR A 20 0.16 11.57 2.43
C THR A 20 1.12 12.29 3.39
N PRO A 21 2.02 11.62 4.14
CA PRO A 21 3.05 12.29 4.93
C PRO A 21 3.97 13.22 4.13
N TYR A 22 4.47 12.78 2.96
CA TYR A 22 5.32 13.64 2.11
C TYR A 22 4.54 14.78 1.49
N LEU A 23 3.34 14.49 0.94
CA LEU A 23 2.49 15.54 0.37
C LEU A 23 2.11 16.59 1.42
N THR A 24 1.79 16.16 2.64
CA THR A 24 1.47 17.06 3.75
C THR A 24 2.67 17.93 4.08
N ALA A 25 3.85 17.34 4.26
CA ALA A 25 5.07 18.08 4.56
C ALA A 25 5.42 19.10 3.46
N PHE A 26 5.38 18.68 2.20
CA PHE A 26 5.68 19.54 1.05
C PHE A 26 4.71 20.72 0.93
N LEU A 27 3.41 20.46 1.02
CA LEU A 27 2.42 21.52 0.91
C LEU A 27 2.46 22.48 2.11
N GLN A 28 2.75 21.99 3.31
CA GLN A 28 2.95 22.84 4.48
C GLN A 28 4.20 23.73 4.32
N ASP A 29 5.30 23.21 3.78
CA ASP A 29 6.50 23.99 3.46
C ASP A 29 6.21 25.12 2.44
N LYS A 30 5.30 24.87 1.49
CA LYS A 30 4.77 25.88 0.55
C LYS A 30 3.73 26.83 1.18
N GLY A 31 3.43 26.71 2.47
CA GLY A 31 2.52 27.59 3.20
C GLY A 31 1.02 27.25 3.06
N TRP A 32 0.68 26.05 2.60
CA TRP A 32 -0.72 25.59 2.57
C TRP A 32 -1.17 25.04 3.92
N GLN A 33 -2.45 25.21 4.23
CA GLN A 33 -3.08 24.58 5.38
C GLN A 33 -3.52 23.17 4.99
N VAL A 34 -2.79 22.16 5.45
CA VAL A 34 -3.02 20.76 5.09
C VAL A 34 -3.20 19.90 6.32
N SER A 35 -4.28 19.14 6.33
CA SER A 35 -4.56 18.04 7.27
C SER A 35 -4.48 16.70 6.53
N GLN A 36 -4.28 15.62 7.27
CA GLN A 36 -4.28 14.27 6.71
C GLN A 36 -5.04 13.27 7.58
N ARG A 37 -5.59 12.23 6.95
CA ARG A 37 -6.27 11.10 7.59
C ARG A 37 -5.86 9.78 6.93
N ASP A 38 -5.72 8.75 7.76
CA ASP A 38 -5.52 7.38 7.30
C ASP A 38 -6.82 6.59 7.49
N PHE A 39 -7.71 6.67 6.50
CA PHE A 39 -8.96 5.92 6.50
C PHE A 39 -8.71 4.42 6.31
N ASN A 40 -7.53 3.98 5.89
CA ASN A 40 -7.20 2.56 5.86
C ASN A 40 -7.20 1.98 7.27
N ILE A 41 -6.36 2.49 8.17
CA ILE A 41 -6.27 1.93 9.52
C ILE A 41 -7.54 2.16 10.34
N GLU A 42 -8.22 3.30 10.14
CA GLU A 42 -9.50 3.57 10.79
C GLU A 42 -10.59 2.62 10.32
N SER A 43 -10.61 2.24 9.03
CA SER A 43 -11.50 1.20 8.52
C SER A 43 -11.25 -0.14 9.20
N TYR A 44 -9.98 -0.55 9.35
CA TYR A 44 -9.65 -1.78 10.08
C TYR A 44 -10.09 -1.71 11.54
N ASP A 45 -9.82 -0.62 12.24
CA ASP A 45 -10.17 -0.48 13.65
C ASP A 45 -11.69 -0.60 13.88
N HIS A 46 -12.50 -0.05 12.96
CA HIS A 46 -13.95 -0.16 13.01
C HIS A 46 -14.47 -1.53 12.54
N PHE A 47 -13.98 -2.09 11.44
CA PHE A 47 -14.41 -3.44 11.01
C PHE A 47 -13.99 -4.53 11.99
N LEU A 48 -12.93 -4.30 12.75
CA LEU A 48 -12.48 -5.13 13.87
C LEU A 48 -13.02 -4.61 15.21
N SER A 49 -14.30 -4.23 15.23
CA SER A 49 -15.01 -3.81 16.45
C SER A 49 -16.33 -4.54 16.59
N ALA A 50 -16.78 -4.73 17.83
CA ALA A 50 -18.04 -5.42 18.09
C ALA A 50 -19.26 -4.79 17.38
N PRO A 51 -19.43 -3.45 17.32
CA PRO A 51 -20.57 -2.85 16.62
C PRO A 51 -20.69 -3.25 15.14
N LEU A 52 -19.61 -3.13 14.35
CA LEU A 52 -19.69 -3.49 12.92
C LEU A 52 -19.72 -5.00 12.69
N LEU A 53 -19.08 -5.80 13.54
CA LEU A 53 -19.19 -7.25 13.42
C LEU A 53 -20.59 -7.76 13.77
N ARG A 54 -21.27 -7.16 14.75
CA ARG A 54 -22.68 -7.47 15.05
C ARG A 54 -23.60 -7.05 13.91
N GLN A 55 -23.30 -5.95 13.21
CA GLN A 55 -24.02 -5.58 12.00
C GLN A 55 -23.80 -6.60 10.88
N ALA A 56 -22.57 -7.05 10.66
CA ALA A 56 -22.26 -8.10 9.70
C ALA A 56 -23.00 -9.41 10.05
N GLU A 57 -23.00 -9.79 11.33
CA GLU A 57 -23.74 -10.94 11.85
C GLU A 57 -25.24 -10.83 11.54
N ASN A 58 -25.89 -9.70 11.85
CA ASN A 58 -27.31 -9.49 11.57
C ASN A 58 -27.61 -9.64 10.07
N ARG A 59 -26.78 -9.05 9.21
CA ARG A 59 -26.89 -9.17 7.76
C ARG A 59 -26.76 -10.62 7.27
N MET A 60 -25.85 -11.39 7.87
CA MET A 60 -25.72 -12.82 7.60
C MET A 60 -26.97 -13.59 8.04
N GLN A 61 -27.53 -13.28 9.22
CA GLN A 61 -28.77 -13.90 9.72
C GLN A 61 -29.96 -13.64 8.78
N GLU A 62 -30.15 -12.40 8.33
CA GLU A 62 -31.17 -12.03 7.35
C GLU A 62 -31.01 -12.81 6.04
N SER A 63 -29.78 -12.92 5.55
CA SER A 63 -29.46 -13.69 4.33
C SER A 63 -29.79 -15.18 4.49
N VAL A 64 -29.46 -15.77 5.64
CA VAL A 64 -29.81 -17.17 5.97
C VAL A 64 -31.32 -17.37 6.02
N GLN A 65 -32.06 -16.46 6.66
CA GLN A 65 -33.53 -16.54 6.74
C GLN A 65 -34.16 -16.46 5.35
N SER A 66 -33.70 -15.52 4.51
CA SER A 66 -34.15 -15.36 3.13
C SER A 66 -33.91 -16.64 2.32
N LEU A 67 -32.72 -17.23 2.41
CA LEU A 67 -32.41 -18.50 1.72
C LEU A 67 -33.30 -19.65 2.22
N LYS A 68 -33.49 -19.79 3.54
CA LYS A 68 -34.33 -20.86 4.11
C LYS A 68 -35.81 -20.74 3.74
N SER A 69 -36.31 -19.54 3.43
CA SER A 69 -37.69 -19.34 2.97
C SER A 69 -37.94 -19.77 1.51
N LYS A 70 -36.90 -20.08 0.73
CA LYS A 70 -37.05 -20.52 -0.66
C LYS A 70 -37.48 -21.98 -0.73
N ASN A 71 -38.42 -22.28 -1.63
CA ASN A 71 -38.91 -23.66 -1.85
C ASN A 71 -37.83 -24.61 -2.38
N SER A 72 -36.84 -24.09 -3.11
CA SER A 72 -35.68 -24.83 -3.59
C SER A 72 -34.46 -23.92 -3.66
N LEU A 73 -33.28 -24.51 -3.48
CA LEU A 73 -32.00 -23.82 -3.52
C LEU A 73 -31.11 -24.37 -4.62
N SER A 74 -30.51 -23.48 -5.40
CA SER A 74 -29.41 -23.81 -6.31
C SER A 74 -28.17 -24.30 -5.54
N ILE A 75 -27.22 -24.92 -6.23
CA ILE A 75 -25.96 -25.38 -5.63
C ILE A 75 -25.20 -24.20 -4.99
N LYS A 76 -25.16 -23.04 -5.67
CA LYS A 76 -24.50 -21.83 -5.16
C LYS A 76 -25.17 -21.32 -3.88
N GLU A 77 -26.49 -21.32 -3.84
CA GLU A 77 -27.24 -20.88 -2.65
C GLU A 77 -27.08 -21.85 -1.47
N LYS A 78 -27.03 -23.17 -1.73
CA LYS A 78 -26.70 -24.16 -0.69
C LYS A 78 -25.31 -23.93 -0.11
N SER A 79 -24.32 -23.74 -0.98
CA SER A 79 -22.95 -23.44 -0.54
C SER A 79 -22.89 -22.12 0.24
N THR A 80 -23.63 -21.09 -0.18
CA THR A 80 -23.71 -19.81 0.53
C THR A 80 -24.35 -20.00 1.91
N LEU A 81 -25.45 -20.75 1.99
CA LEU A 81 -26.13 -21.07 3.25
C LEU A 81 -25.19 -21.78 4.22
N ASP A 82 -24.40 -22.75 3.75
CA ASP A 82 -23.44 -23.50 4.57
C ASP A 82 -22.33 -22.59 5.12
N VAL A 83 -21.78 -21.71 4.27
CA VAL A 83 -20.75 -20.72 4.69
C VAL A 83 -21.30 -19.77 5.74
N LEU A 84 -22.48 -19.18 5.50
CA LEU A 84 -23.11 -18.24 6.43
C LEU A 84 -23.45 -18.92 7.76
N ALA A 85 -24.03 -20.12 7.73
CA ALA A 85 -24.37 -20.86 8.94
C ALA A 85 -23.12 -21.21 9.77
N MET A 86 -22.01 -21.55 9.10
CA MET A 86 -20.74 -21.81 9.78
C MET A 86 -20.16 -20.55 10.41
N GLY A 87 -20.20 -19.41 9.71
CA GLY A 87 -19.74 -18.12 10.26
C GLY A 87 -20.56 -17.70 11.48
N LEU A 88 -21.90 -17.77 11.39
CA LEU A 88 -22.81 -17.46 12.49
C LEU A 88 -22.56 -18.33 13.73
N LYS A 89 -22.27 -19.62 13.55
CA LYS A 89 -21.98 -20.55 14.66
C LYS A 89 -20.81 -20.09 15.54
N PHE A 90 -19.82 -19.40 14.97
CA PHE A 90 -18.64 -18.93 15.70
C PHE A 90 -18.60 -17.42 15.92
N SER A 91 -19.60 -16.69 15.43
CA SER A 91 -19.63 -15.22 15.42
C SER A 91 -19.48 -14.62 16.82
N ASP A 92 -20.25 -15.07 17.81
CA ASP A 92 -20.14 -14.58 19.20
C ASP A 92 -18.71 -14.63 19.74
N ARG A 93 -18.04 -15.78 19.61
CA ARG A 93 -16.65 -15.95 20.08
C ARG A 93 -15.68 -15.03 19.34
N ILE A 94 -15.88 -14.82 18.05
CA ILE A 94 -15.03 -13.94 17.24
C ILE A 94 -15.23 -12.49 17.67
N ILE A 95 -16.49 -12.07 17.85
CA ILE A 95 -16.88 -10.72 18.22
C ILE A 95 -16.37 -10.37 19.61
N ASP A 96 -16.56 -11.26 20.58
CA ASP A 96 -16.11 -11.04 21.96
C ASP A 96 -14.58 -11.01 22.07
N GLY A 97 -13.87 -11.67 21.14
CA GLY A 97 -12.40 -11.76 21.13
C GLY A 97 -11.68 -10.66 20.34
N VAL A 98 -12.38 -9.86 19.52
CA VAL A 98 -11.71 -9.00 18.52
C VAL A 98 -10.91 -7.85 19.15
N GLU A 99 -11.42 -7.22 20.20
CA GLU A 99 -10.73 -6.12 20.89
C GLU A 99 -9.46 -6.63 21.61
N GLU A 100 -9.55 -7.81 22.22
CA GLU A 100 -8.41 -8.46 22.83
C GLU A 100 -7.36 -8.85 21.78
N ALA A 101 -7.79 -9.34 20.61
CA ALA A 101 -6.88 -9.63 19.51
C ALA A 101 -6.15 -8.38 19.01
N LYS A 102 -6.84 -7.23 18.87
CA LYS A 102 -6.19 -5.94 18.57
C LYS A 102 -5.21 -5.54 19.68
N SER A 103 -5.57 -5.72 20.95
CA SER A 103 -4.67 -5.44 22.08
C SER A 103 -3.40 -6.27 22.03
N VAL A 104 -3.49 -7.58 21.73
CA VAL A 104 -2.31 -8.44 21.50
C VAL A 104 -1.43 -7.87 20.40
N MET A 105 -2.02 -7.47 19.27
CA MET A 105 -1.27 -6.94 18.12
C MET A 105 -0.51 -5.65 18.45
N ARG A 106 -1.01 -4.88 19.42
CA ARG A 106 -0.49 -3.56 19.83
C ARG A 106 0.40 -3.60 21.09
N THR A 107 0.57 -4.77 21.72
CA THR A 107 1.31 -4.90 22.98
C THR A 107 2.59 -5.72 22.78
N PRO A 108 3.79 -5.14 22.92
CA PRO A 108 5.06 -5.84 22.69
C PRO A 108 5.18 -7.21 23.37
N GLU A 109 4.90 -7.30 24.66
CA GLU A 109 5.08 -8.51 25.46
C GLU A 109 4.16 -9.65 24.99
N ARG A 110 3.03 -9.29 24.39
CA ARG A 110 2.00 -10.22 23.90
C ARG A 110 2.17 -10.55 22.42
N PHE A 111 2.60 -9.56 21.63
CA PHE A 111 2.86 -9.72 20.20
C PHE A 111 3.95 -10.74 19.92
N PHE A 112 5.01 -10.76 20.75
CA PHE A 112 6.11 -11.70 20.60
C PHE A 112 5.89 -13.04 21.32
N ASP A 113 4.76 -13.22 22.02
CA ASP A 113 4.31 -14.53 22.47
C ASP A 113 3.59 -15.23 21.32
N PHE A 114 4.20 -16.29 20.78
CA PHE A 114 3.68 -16.98 19.60
C PHE A 114 2.25 -17.50 19.77
N GLY A 115 1.90 -17.98 20.98
CA GLY A 115 0.57 -18.51 21.27
C GLY A 115 -0.50 -17.41 21.24
N ALA A 116 -0.23 -16.29 21.91
CA ALA A 116 -1.11 -15.12 21.92
C ALA A 116 -1.23 -14.51 20.52
N TYR A 117 -0.11 -14.31 19.82
CA TYR A 117 -0.10 -13.78 18.45
C TYR A 117 -0.91 -14.65 17.50
N GLN A 118 -0.70 -15.97 17.51
CA GLN A 118 -1.40 -16.89 16.62
C GLN A 118 -2.92 -16.87 16.87
N GLN A 119 -3.35 -16.81 18.13
CA GLN A 119 -4.76 -16.70 18.48
C GLN A 119 -5.35 -15.36 18.01
N ALA A 120 -4.65 -14.26 18.25
CA ALA A 120 -5.09 -12.93 17.83
C ALA A 120 -5.20 -12.82 16.29
N ASP A 121 -4.19 -13.31 15.56
CA ASP A 121 -4.19 -13.36 14.09
C ASP A 121 -5.37 -14.17 13.55
N MET A 122 -5.66 -15.33 14.16
CA MET A 122 -6.81 -16.16 13.80
C MET A 122 -8.14 -15.43 14.04
N VAL A 123 -8.29 -14.75 15.19
CA VAL A 123 -9.50 -13.98 15.51
C VAL A 123 -9.70 -12.82 14.52
N ILE A 124 -8.65 -12.05 14.24
CA ILE A 124 -8.70 -10.93 13.27
C ILE A 124 -9.08 -11.42 11.88
N LYS A 125 -8.44 -12.48 11.38
CA LYS A 125 -8.77 -13.08 10.08
C LYS A 125 -10.21 -13.60 10.04
N SER A 126 -10.68 -14.21 11.14
CA SER A 126 -12.06 -14.69 11.22
C SER A 126 -13.07 -13.53 11.25
N ALA A 127 -12.76 -12.43 11.93
CA ALA A 127 -13.59 -11.23 11.99
C ALA A 127 -13.75 -10.58 10.60
N LEU A 128 -12.64 -10.40 9.86
CA LEU A 128 -12.70 -9.89 8.48
C LEU A 128 -13.43 -10.87 7.54
N LYS A 129 -13.34 -12.18 7.81
CA LYS A 129 -14.15 -13.17 7.11
C LYS A 129 -15.65 -13.01 7.37
N LEU A 130 -16.08 -12.69 8.60
CA LEU A 130 -17.50 -12.40 8.87
C LEU A 130 -17.98 -11.20 8.04
N VAL A 131 -17.16 -10.16 7.91
CA VAL A 131 -17.46 -9.02 7.01
C VAL A 131 -17.56 -9.50 5.55
N SER A 132 -16.60 -10.29 5.08
CA SER A 132 -16.63 -10.85 3.72
C SER A 132 -17.89 -11.68 3.46
N ASP A 133 -18.27 -12.54 4.41
CA ASP A 133 -19.45 -13.40 4.30
C ASP A 133 -20.75 -12.59 4.29
N ALA A 134 -20.82 -11.51 5.07
CA ALA A 134 -21.97 -10.60 5.10
C ALA A 134 -22.14 -9.79 3.81
N TYR A 135 -21.05 -9.53 3.09
CA TYR A 135 -21.02 -8.72 1.86
C TYR A 135 -20.62 -9.52 0.61
N ALA A 136 -20.80 -10.84 0.64
CA ALA A 136 -20.43 -11.73 -0.47
C ALA A 136 -21.04 -11.23 -1.81
N PRO A 137 -20.27 -11.23 -2.91
CA PRO A 137 -19.01 -11.95 -3.11
C PRO A 137 -17.75 -11.15 -2.73
N ALA A 138 -17.87 -10.01 -2.05
CA ALA A 138 -16.70 -9.23 -1.65
C ALA A 138 -15.81 -10.02 -0.67
N ILE A 139 -14.49 -9.93 -0.88
CA ILE A 139 -13.47 -10.53 -0.03
C ILE A 139 -12.72 -9.38 0.63
N PHE A 140 -12.66 -9.40 1.96
CA PHE A 140 -11.90 -8.44 2.75
C PHE A 140 -10.98 -9.19 3.73
N SER A 141 -9.69 -8.87 3.67
CA SER A 141 -8.64 -9.49 4.48
C SER A 141 -7.59 -8.45 4.90
N LEU A 142 -6.56 -8.87 5.64
CA LEU A 142 -5.44 -7.99 6.01
C LEU A 142 -4.59 -7.55 4.81
N SER A 143 -4.65 -8.26 3.68
CA SER A 143 -3.77 -8.05 2.53
C SER A 143 -4.49 -7.68 1.24
N THR A 144 -5.81 -7.81 1.18
CA THR A 144 -6.58 -7.49 -0.02
C THR A 144 -8.03 -7.15 0.30
N PHE A 145 -8.60 -6.30 -0.54
CA PHE A 145 -10.02 -6.22 -0.80
C PHE A 145 -10.28 -6.53 -2.28
N GLU A 146 -11.30 -7.35 -2.55
CA GLU A 146 -11.78 -7.66 -3.91
C GLU A 146 -13.30 -7.63 -3.92
N SER A 147 -13.91 -6.98 -4.91
CA SER A 147 -15.38 -6.92 -5.04
C SER A 147 -16.02 -8.28 -5.35
N GLY A 148 -15.25 -9.25 -5.83
CA GLY A 148 -15.74 -10.52 -6.36
C GLY A 148 -16.46 -10.40 -7.72
N THR A 149 -16.47 -9.21 -8.33
CA THR A 149 -17.13 -8.91 -9.62
C THR A 149 -16.17 -8.37 -10.69
N ARG A 150 -14.88 -8.25 -10.34
CA ARG A 150 -13.83 -7.57 -11.12
C ARG A 150 -14.24 -6.12 -11.41
N ALA A 151 -14.77 -5.44 -10.40
CA ALA A 151 -15.21 -4.04 -10.54
C ALA A 151 -14.03 -3.09 -10.61
N GLU A 152 -12.90 -3.49 -10.03
CA GLU A 152 -11.61 -2.81 -10.02
C GLU A 152 -11.03 -2.63 -11.44
N GLU A 153 -11.46 -3.45 -12.40
CA GLU A 153 -10.94 -3.47 -13.77
C GLU A 153 -11.83 -2.70 -14.77
N SER A 154 -12.91 -2.04 -14.33
CA SER A 154 -13.84 -1.36 -15.22
C SER A 154 -14.46 -0.15 -14.56
N THR A 155 -14.31 1.02 -15.19
CA THR A 155 -14.91 2.29 -14.74
C THR A 155 -16.43 2.17 -14.54
N ARG A 156 -17.13 1.53 -15.48
CA ARG A 156 -18.58 1.27 -15.37
C ARG A 156 -18.93 0.37 -14.19
N LYS A 157 -18.22 -0.75 -14.00
CA LYS A 157 -18.51 -1.64 -12.85
C LYS A 157 -18.14 -0.98 -11.53
N ALA A 158 -17.08 -0.18 -11.48
CA ALA A 158 -16.75 0.64 -10.32
C ALA A 158 -17.88 1.62 -10.00
N HIS A 159 -18.47 2.29 -10.99
CA HIS A 159 -19.67 3.12 -10.82
C HIS A 159 -20.83 2.34 -10.15
N GLU A 160 -21.11 1.14 -10.62
CA GLU A 160 -22.18 0.28 -10.08
C GLU A 160 -21.85 -0.20 -8.65
N THR A 161 -20.65 -0.73 -8.40
CA THR A 161 -20.23 -1.30 -7.11
C THR A 161 -20.04 -0.24 -6.01
N THR A 162 -19.63 0.99 -6.35
CA THR A 162 -19.51 2.08 -5.37
C THR A 162 -20.85 2.58 -4.83
N ARG A 163 -21.96 2.12 -5.43
CA ARG A 163 -23.35 2.38 -5.02
C ARG A 163 -24.08 1.13 -4.53
N ASP A 164 -23.49 -0.05 -4.67
CA ASP A 164 -24.09 -1.31 -4.25
C ASP A 164 -23.91 -1.54 -2.74
N VAL A 165 -24.87 -1.05 -1.96
CA VAL A 165 -24.94 -1.27 -0.51
C VAL A 165 -25.02 -2.74 -0.12
N ALA A 166 -25.33 -3.65 -1.05
CA ALA A 166 -25.44 -5.05 -0.76
C ALA A 166 -24.09 -5.77 -0.71
N THR A 167 -23.11 -5.34 -1.50
CA THR A 167 -21.81 -6.00 -1.63
C THR A 167 -20.63 -5.14 -1.22
N ASN A 168 -20.81 -3.82 -1.10
CA ASN A 168 -19.74 -2.91 -0.72
C ASN A 168 -19.82 -2.53 0.78
N PRO A 169 -18.95 -3.09 1.64
CA PRO A 169 -19.00 -2.83 3.09
C PRO A 169 -18.61 -1.39 3.44
N PHE A 170 -17.88 -0.70 2.57
CA PHE A 170 -17.34 0.62 2.86
C PHE A 170 -18.39 1.73 2.80
N ILE A 171 -19.50 1.54 2.08
CA ILE A 171 -20.56 2.55 2.00
C ILE A 171 -21.11 2.85 3.39
N HIS A 172 -21.50 1.82 4.13
CA HIS A 172 -22.04 1.99 5.49
C HIS A 172 -20.99 2.59 6.43
N LEU A 173 -19.76 2.08 6.39
CA LEU A 173 -18.65 2.59 7.20
C LEU A 173 -18.41 4.08 6.96
N TYR A 174 -18.30 4.51 5.70
CA TYR A 174 -18.03 5.90 5.39
C TYR A 174 -19.21 6.81 5.74
N GLU A 175 -20.42 6.42 5.37
CA GLU A 175 -21.61 7.25 5.58
C GLU A 175 -21.87 7.52 7.07
N ASN A 176 -21.77 6.48 7.89
CA ASN A 176 -22.26 6.51 9.27
C ASN A 176 -21.14 6.68 10.30
N ILE A 177 -19.88 6.40 9.93
CA ILE A 177 -18.77 6.37 10.88
C ILE A 177 -17.67 7.34 10.47
N LEU A 178 -17.02 7.15 9.31
CA LEU A 178 -15.82 7.93 8.99
C LEU A 178 -16.11 9.36 8.51
N LEU A 179 -17.04 9.57 7.58
CA LEU A 179 -17.36 10.93 7.11
C LEU A 179 -17.87 11.83 8.25
N PRO A 180 -18.70 11.37 9.20
CA PRO A 180 -19.08 12.19 10.36
C PRO A 180 -17.94 12.63 11.28
N THR A 181 -16.74 12.04 11.19
CA THR A 181 -15.60 12.42 12.05
C THR A 181 -14.91 13.72 11.63
N GLU A 182 -15.26 14.29 10.47
CA GLU A 182 -14.64 15.50 9.92
C GLU A 182 -15.69 16.59 9.69
N ASN A 183 -15.27 17.85 9.89
CA ASN A 183 -16.07 19.00 9.49
C ASN A 183 -15.72 19.40 8.06
N TRP A 184 -16.39 18.80 7.08
CA TRP A 184 -16.08 18.94 5.65
C TRP A 184 -16.25 20.36 5.10
N GLU A 185 -17.04 21.20 5.77
CA GLU A 185 -17.21 22.62 5.44
C GLU A 185 -15.94 23.44 5.68
N ASP A 186 -14.99 22.94 6.48
CA ASP A 186 -13.73 23.64 6.74
C ASP A 186 -12.73 23.51 5.60
N TYR A 187 -12.94 22.58 4.67
CA TYR A 187 -12.01 22.26 3.59
C TYR A 187 -12.51 22.81 2.26
N ASP A 188 -11.57 23.07 1.35
CA ASP A 188 -11.84 23.46 -0.03
C ASP A 188 -11.45 22.35 -1.01
N VAL A 189 -10.48 21.51 -0.64
CA VAL A 189 -9.89 20.47 -1.49
C VAL A 189 -9.71 19.17 -0.71
N VAL A 190 -10.04 18.06 -1.34
CA VAL A 190 -9.80 16.71 -0.79
C VAL A 190 -8.95 15.92 -1.78
N GLY A 191 -7.78 15.48 -1.34
CA GLY A 191 -6.91 14.59 -2.11
C GLY A 191 -7.02 13.15 -1.63
N ILE A 192 -7.32 12.20 -2.51
CA ILE A 192 -7.43 10.77 -2.15
C ILE A 192 -6.34 9.97 -2.90
N SER A 193 -5.44 9.35 -2.13
CA SER A 193 -4.28 8.61 -2.65
C SER A 193 -4.58 7.12 -2.83
N ILE A 194 -4.94 6.67 -4.03
CA ILE A 194 -5.23 5.28 -4.38
C ILE A 194 -4.01 4.66 -5.06
N ILE A 195 -3.38 3.69 -4.41
CA ILE A 195 -2.07 3.16 -4.85
C ILE A 195 -2.14 1.79 -5.52
N GLY A 196 -3.13 0.98 -5.15
CA GLY A 196 -3.22 -0.41 -5.60
C GLY A 196 -4.64 -0.81 -5.98
N ILE A 197 -4.76 -1.95 -6.66
CA ILE A 197 -6.02 -2.49 -7.16
C ILE A 197 -7.03 -2.67 -6.01
N SER A 198 -6.59 -3.20 -4.86
CA SER A 198 -7.42 -3.40 -3.67
C SER A 198 -7.98 -2.11 -3.06
N GLN A 199 -7.42 -0.94 -3.42
CA GLN A 199 -7.93 0.36 -2.99
C GLN A 199 -8.93 0.98 -3.98
N ILE A 200 -9.09 0.46 -5.20
CA ILE A 200 -9.91 1.12 -6.23
C ILE A 200 -11.35 1.29 -5.75
N ILE A 201 -12.01 0.20 -5.35
CA ILE A 201 -13.42 0.28 -4.92
C ILE A 201 -13.61 1.10 -3.65
N PRO A 202 -12.91 0.82 -2.52
CA PRO A 202 -13.03 1.66 -1.33
C PRO A 202 -12.62 3.12 -1.56
N GLY A 203 -11.59 3.40 -2.34
CA GLY A 203 -11.15 4.76 -2.66
C GLY A 203 -12.14 5.53 -3.52
N LEU A 204 -12.66 4.91 -4.59
CA LEU A 204 -13.69 5.53 -5.44
C LEU A 204 -15.04 5.64 -4.73
N THR A 205 -15.35 4.73 -3.81
CA THR A 205 -16.55 4.83 -2.95
C THR A 205 -16.45 6.08 -2.08
N LEU A 206 -15.30 6.31 -1.45
CA LEU A 206 -15.06 7.53 -0.67
C LEU A 206 -15.18 8.77 -1.55
N ALA A 207 -14.50 8.77 -2.71
CA ALA A 207 -14.47 9.90 -3.62
C ALA A 207 -15.87 10.31 -4.09
N ARG A 208 -16.68 9.34 -4.54
CA ARG A 208 -18.09 9.56 -4.90
C ARG A 208 -18.87 10.18 -3.75
N MET A 209 -18.81 9.56 -2.56
CA MET A 209 -19.61 10.01 -1.42
C MET A 209 -19.24 11.41 -0.97
N VAL A 210 -17.95 11.75 -0.96
CA VAL A 210 -17.48 13.11 -0.65
C VAL A 210 -17.99 14.10 -1.71
N LYS A 211 -17.84 13.78 -2.99
CA LYS A 211 -18.26 14.65 -4.09
C LYS A 211 -19.77 14.89 -4.11
N GLU A 212 -20.58 13.86 -3.88
CA GLU A 212 -22.05 13.95 -3.85
C GLU A 212 -22.55 14.70 -2.60
N LYS A 213 -21.93 14.50 -1.44
CA LYS A 213 -22.37 15.08 -0.17
C LYS A 213 -21.87 16.52 0.04
N TYR A 214 -20.71 16.86 -0.50
CA TYR A 214 -20.03 18.14 -0.30
C TYR A 214 -19.61 18.74 -1.65
N PRO A 215 -20.57 19.27 -2.43
CA PRO A 215 -20.34 19.73 -3.80
C PRO A 215 -19.45 20.98 -3.89
N HIS A 216 -19.15 21.65 -2.77
CA HIS A 216 -18.18 22.76 -2.74
C HIS A 216 -16.73 22.29 -2.81
N LEU A 217 -16.45 21.02 -2.48
CA LEU A 217 -15.09 20.49 -2.43
C LEU A 217 -14.56 20.15 -3.81
N HIS A 218 -13.34 20.61 -4.10
CA HIS A 218 -12.57 20.05 -5.21
C HIS A 218 -11.96 18.70 -4.81
N VAL A 219 -12.62 17.61 -5.19
CA VAL A 219 -12.09 16.24 -5.06
C VAL A 219 -11.04 15.94 -6.13
N THR A 220 -9.80 15.67 -5.73
CA THR A 220 -8.72 15.20 -6.61
C THR A 220 -8.26 13.80 -6.21
N LEU A 221 -8.04 12.94 -7.19
CA LEU A 221 -7.46 11.62 -6.97
C LEU A 221 -5.97 11.63 -7.28
N GLY A 222 -5.23 10.66 -6.77
CA GLY A 222 -3.84 10.45 -7.13
C GLY A 222 -3.35 9.07 -6.75
N GLY A 223 -2.10 8.78 -7.11
CA GLY A 223 -1.43 7.52 -6.82
C GLY A 223 -1.13 6.70 -8.08
N PRO A 224 -0.21 5.73 -7.98
CA PRO A 224 0.38 5.04 -9.13
C PRO A 224 -0.62 4.31 -10.02
N ILE A 225 -1.78 3.89 -9.49
CA ILE A 225 -2.82 3.24 -10.30
C ILE A 225 -3.31 4.15 -11.45
N PHE A 226 -3.38 5.45 -11.20
CA PHE A 226 -3.80 6.43 -12.20
C PHE A 226 -2.68 6.79 -13.17
N SER A 227 -1.43 6.76 -12.73
CA SER A 227 -0.27 6.97 -13.59
C SER A 227 -0.16 5.86 -14.64
N VAL A 228 -0.29 4.60 -14.21
CA VAL A 228 -0.17 3.42 -15.09
C VAL A 228 -1.39 3.28 -16.01
N ASN A 229 -2.57 3.70 -15.57
CA ASN A 229 -3.82 3.56 -16.34
C ASN A 229 -4.34 4.88 -16.91
N ALA A 230 -3.53 5.94 -16.96
CA ALA A 230 -3.91 7.26 -17.46
C ALA A 230 -4.60 7.19 -18.83
N GLY A 231 -4.02 6.41 -19.76
CA GLY A 231 -4.55 6.21 -21.10
C GLY A 231 -5.93 5.54 -21.13
N GLN A 232 -6.27 4.72 -20.14
CA GLN A 232 -7.57 4.05 -20.05
C GLN A 232 -8.68 4.99 -19.57
N LEU A 233 -8.35 6.15 -19.02
CA LEU A 233 -9.33 7.16 -18.60
C LEU A 233 -9.63 8.17 -19.71
N ILE A 234 -8.82 8.21 -20.77
CA ILE A 234 -9.08 9.05 -21.93
C ILE A 234 -10.38 8.60 -22.60
N GLY A 235 -11.28 9.55 -22.86
CA GLY A 235 -12.60 9.27 -23.45
C GLY A 235 -13.68 8.81 -22.45
N HIS A 236 -13.38 8.83 -21.14
CA HIS A 236 -14.32 8.46 -20.07
C HIS A 236 -14.65 9.66 -19.16
N PRO A 237 -15.31 10.72 -19.65
CA PRO A 237 -15.65 11.88 -18.83
C PRO A 237 -16.64 11.57 -17.70
N GLU A 238 -17.45 10.52 -17.85
CA GLU A 238 -18.36 10.04 -16.80
C GLU A 238 -17.63 9.60 -15.52
N PHE A 239 -16.39 9.13 -15.64
CA PHE A 239 -15.57 8.79 -14.48
C PHE A 239 -15.34 10.03 -13.60
N TYR A 240 -15.10 11.18 -14.21
CA TYR A 240 -14.92 12.43 -13.48
C TYR A 240 -16.25 12.84 -12.86
N ASP A 241 -17.34 12.83 -13.61
CA ASP A 241 -18.68 13.15 -13.10
C ASP A 241 -18.99 12.41 -11.79
N ASP A 242 -18.68 11.12 -11.72
CA ASP A 242 -18.89 10.30 -10.53
C ASP A 242 -17.90 10.53 -9.39
N PHE A 243 -16.60 10.62 -9.70
CA PHE A 243 -15.58 10.38 -8.68
C PHE A 243 -14.71 11.59 -8.36
N CYS A 244 -14.46 12.51 -9.29
CA CYS A 244 -13.48 13.56 -9.06
C CYS A 244 -13.59 14.76 -10.00
N HIS A 245 -12.78 15.79 -9.75
CA HIS A 245 -12.61 16.95 -10.63
C HIS A 245 -11.27 16.90 -11.37
N SER A 246 -10.27 16.28 -10.76
CA SER A 246 -8.95 16.09 -11.34
C SER A 246 -8.25 14.85 -10.80
N ILE A 247 -7.22 14.39 -11.51
CA ILE A 247 -6.37 13.27 -11.10
C ILE A 247 -4.92 13.68 -11.29
N VAL A 248 -4.14 13.60 -10.21
CA VAL A 248 -2.69 13.82 -10.25
C VAL A 248 -2.00 12.49 -10.58
N THR A 249 -1.21 12.49 -11.64
CA THR A 249 -0.39 11.36 -12.07
C THR A 249 1.07 11.54 -11.66
N PHE A 250 1.84 10.47 -11.68
CA PHE A 250 3.26 10.43 -11.29
C PHE A 250 3.51 10.96 -9.87
N GLU A 251 4.53 11.81 -9.68
CA GLU A 251 4.80 12.50 -8.42
C GLU A 251 3.76 13.60 -8.18
N GLY A 252 3.36 13.79 -6.92
CA GLY A 252 2.21 14.62 -6.58
C GLY A 252 2.54 15.95 -5.92
N GLU A 253 3.76 16.15 -5.43
CA GLU A 253 4.15 17.30 -4.62
C GLU A 253 3.95 18.64 -5.34
N GLU A 254 4.70 18.86 -6.43
CA GLU A 254 4.62 20.08 -7.22
C GLU A 254 3.27 20.23 -7.96
N PRO A 255 2.70 19.17 -8.58
CA PRO A 255 1.34 19.23 -9.13
C PRO A 255 0.28 19.64 -8.14
N MET A 256 0.29 19.11 -6.91
CA MET A 256 -0.68 19.51 -5.89
C MET A 256 -0.49 20.97 -5.50
N HIS A 257 0.75 21.45 -5.35
CA HIS A 257 0.99 22.86 -5.09
C HIS A 257 0.38 23.76 -6.20
N ARG A 258 0.65 23.44 -7.47
CA ARG A 258 0.14 24.22 -8.62
C ARG A 258 -1.36 24.09 -8.79
N LEU A 259 -1.95 22.93 -8.47
CA LEU A 259 -3.40 22.74 -8.43
C LEU A 259 -4.04 23.67 -7.40
N LEU A 260 -3.51 23.71 -6.17
CA LEU A 260 -4.03 24.57 -5.12
C LEU A 260 -3.88 26.05 -5.45
N SER A 261 -2.76 26.46 -6.08
CA SER A 261 -2.58 27.83 -6.59
C SER A 261 -3.61 28.16 -7.66
N ALA A 262 -3.77 27.29 -8.66
CA ALA A 262 -4.70 27.52 -9.76
C ALA A 262 -6.15 27.64 -9.28
N LEU A 263 -6.59 26.77 -8.35
CA LEU A 263 -7.92 26.85 -7.75
C LEU A 263 -8.13 28.11 -6.92
N ARG A 264 -7.10 28.59 -6.20
CA ARG A 264 -7.17 29.81 -5.39
C ARG A 264 -7.29 31.06 -6.27
N GLU A 265 -6.56 31.09 -7.38
CA GLU A 265 -6.45 32.25 -8.27
C GLU A 265 -7.53 32.27 -9.36
N GLY A 266 -8.22 31.13 -9.57
CA GLY A 266 -9.18 30.96 -10.66
C GLY A 266 -8.51 30.74 -12.01
N ASP A 267 -7.28 30.25 -12.00
CA ASP A 267 -6.46 30.01 -13.19
C ASP A 267 -6.80 28.69 -13.87
N SER A 268 -6.31 28.54 -15.10
CA SER A 268 -6.57 27.35 -15.91
C SER A 268 -5.83 26.12 -15.40
N LEU A 269 -6.57 25.00 -15.26
CA LEU A 269 -5.99 23.70 -14.92
C LEU A 269 -4.99 23.17 -15.96
N HIS A 270 -5.00 23.67 -17.19
CA HIS A 270 -4.01 23.35 -18.24
C HIS A 270 -2.57 23.68 -17.83
N THR A 271 -2.41 24.55 -16.83
CA THR A 271 -1.10 24.94 -16.29
C THR A 271 -0.62 24.04 -15.17
N VAL A 272 -1.36 23.02 -14.75
CA VAL A 272 -0.97 22.14 -13.65
C VAL A 272 -0.23 20.91 -14.22
N PRO A 273 1.05 20.67 -13.87
CA PRO A 273 1.80 19.54 -14.41
C PRO A 273 1.23 18.23 -13.89
N ASN A 274 1.47 17.15 -14.63
CA ASN A 274 1.04 15.79 -14.29
C ASN A 274 -0.47 15.63 -14.04
N LEU A 275 -1.31 16.58 -14.49
CA LEU A 275 -2.74 16.56 -14.23
C LEU A 275 -3.52 15.93 -15.38
N LEU A 276 -4.43 15.04 -15.03
CA LEU A 276 -5.57 14.66 -15.85
C LEU A 276 -6.81 15.41 -15.36
N HIS A 277 -7.53 16.08 -16.25
CA HIS A 277 -8.75 16.81 -15.90
C HIS A 277 -9.72 16.89 -17.08
N LEU A 278 -10.92 17.41 -16.83
CA LEU A 278 -11.86 17.73 -17.90
C LEU A 278 -11.61 19.12 -18.49
N ASP A 279 -11.62 19.21 -19.82
CA ASP A 279 -11.86 20.44 -20.57
C ASP A 279 -13.20 20.28 -21.32
N GLY A 280 -14.25 20.85 -20.75
CA GLY A 280 -15.63 20.55 -21.15
C GLY A 280 -15.99 19.07 -20.91
N ARG A 281 -16.00 18.26 -21.96
CA ARG A 281 -16.25 16.80 -21.91
C ARG A 281 -15.04 15.98 -22.38
N GLU A 282 -13.96 16.62 -22.75
CA GLU A 282 -12.73 15.94 -23.13
C GLU A 282 -11.87 15.71 -21.89
N VAL A 283 -11.37 14.48 -21.75
CA VAL A 283 -10.37 14.16 -20.71
C VAL A 283 -9.01 14.52 -21.27
N VAL A 284 -8.39 15.55 -20.67
CA VAL A 284 -7.11 16.10 -21.09
C VAL A 284 -6.02 15.67 -20.12
N GLN A 285 -4.89 15.22 -20.66
CA GLN A 285 -3.65 15.05 -19.93
C GLN A 285 -2.71 16.22 -20.23
N ASN A 286 -2.31 16.96 -19.20
CA ASN A 286 -1.38 18.06 -19.37
C ASN A 286 0.00 17.56 -19.81
N LYS A 287 0.61 18.29 -20.75
CA LYS A 287 1.89 17.90 -21.38
C LYS A 287 3.08 18.06 -20.45
N GLU A 288 3.03 19.04 -19.55
CA GLU A 288 4.12 19.31 -18.62
C GLU A 288 4.19 18.17 -17.58
N ARG A 289 5.34 17.50 -17.54
CA ARG A 289 5.68 16.52 -16.50
C ARG A 289 6.75 17.12 -15.60
N VAL A 290 6.44 17.22 -14.32
CA VAL A 290 7.37 17.69 -13.29
C VAL A 290 7.64 16.56 -12.29
N GLU A 291 8.92 16.40 -11.99
CA GLU A 291 9.45 15.49 -10.98
C GLU A 291 10.45 16.29 -10.15
N LEU A 292 10.36 16.17 -8.83
CA LEU A 292 11.25 16.86 -7.91
C LEU A 292 12.55 16.10 -7.76
N ARG A 293 13.64 16.83 -7.51
CA ARG A 293 14.84 16.20 -6.98
C ARG A 293 14.58 15.80 -5.54
N PHE A 294 15.24 14.75 -5.09
CA PHE A 294 15.06 14.26 -3.72
C PHE A 294 15.36 15.35 -2.69
N GLU A 295 16.38 16.19 -2.92
CA GLU A 295 16.76 17.28 -2.02
C GLU A 295 15.73 18.41 -1.92
N GLU A 296 14.70 18.42 -2.77
CA GLU A 296 13.61 19.39 -2.75
C GLU A 296 12.43 18.91 -1.90
N LEU A 297 12.49 17.67 -1.40
CA LEU A 297 11.49 17.09 -0.53
C LEU A 297 11.81 17.41 0.93
N PRO A 298 10.84 17.92 1.70
CA PRO A 298 11.00 18.01 3.14
C PRO A 298 10.84 16.62 3.79
N ASN A 299 11.30 16.51 5.04
CA ASN A 299 11.08 15.31 5.85
C ASN A 299 9.57 15.05 5.99
N PRO A 300 9.12 13.78 5.91
CA PRO A 300 7.71 13.44 6.02
C PRO A 300 7.16 13.77 7.41
N VAL A 301 5.89 14.17 7.46
CA VAL A 301 5.17 14.43 8.72
C VAL A 301 4.02 13.44 8.90
N PHE A 302 3.99 12.79 10.05
CA PHE A 302 2.94 11.81 10.43
C PHE A 302 1.93 12.40 11.42
N ASP A 303 1.95 13.72 11.60
CA ASP A 303 1.04 14.43 12.50
C ASP A 303 -0.40 14.27 12.02
N GLY A 304 -1.31 14.00 12.96
CA GLY A 304 -2.73 13.75 12.68
C GLY A 304 -3.05 12.29 12.32
N LEU A 305 -2.05 11.43 12.11
CA LEU A 305 -2.28 10.00 11.88
C LEU A 305 -2.47 9.24 13.20
N PRO A 306 -3.40 8.27 13.27
CA PRO A 306 -3.71 7.55 14.49
C PRO A 306 -2.69 6.42 14.75
N MET A 307 -1.47 6.81 15.14
CA MET A 307 -0.33 5.90 15.29
C MET A 307 -0.58 4.73 16.26
N ASP A 308 -1.48 4.91 17.22
CA ASP A 308 -1.91 3.92 18.20
C ASP A 308 -2.90 2.88 17.66
N LYS A 309 -3.52 3.14 16.49
CA LYS A 309 -4.47 2.21 15.87
C LYS A 309 -3.80 1.16 14.99
N TYR A 310 -2.57 1.36 14.51
CA TYR A 310 -1.89 0.35 13.68
C TYR A 310 -1.75 -0.98 14.41
N LEU A 311 -1.92 -2.09 13.69
CA LEU A 311 -1.81 -3.46 14.21
C LEU A 311 -0.33 -3.87 14.31
N SER A 312 0.41 -3.13 15.12
CA SER A 312 1.84 -3.31 15.36
C SER A 312 2.14 -3.00 16.83
N PRO A 313 3.09 -3.72 17.48
CA PRO A 313 3.45 -3.47 18.88
C PRO A 313 4.23 -2.16 19.07
N TYR A 314 4.72 -1.58 17.98
CA TYR A 314 5.47 -0.33 17.98
C TYR A 314 5.00 0.56 16.82
N PRO A 315 5.06 1.90 16.97
CA PRO A 315 4.89 2.80 15.82
C PRO A 315 6.01 2.57 14.81
N ILE A 316 5.69 2.14 13.59
CA ILE A 316 6.67 1.96 12.51
C ILE A 316 6.55 3.14 11.57
N ILE A 317 7.68 3.78 11.26
CA ILE A 317 7.72 4.94 10.37
C ILE A 317 8.37 4.57 9.04
N PRO A 318 7.62 4.64 7.92
CA PRO A 318 8.22 4.50 6.61
C PRO A 318 9.04 5.73 6.25
N VAL A 319 10.18 5.52 5.59
CA VAL A 319 11.09 6.56 5.07
C VAL A 319 11.56 6.18 3.66
N LEU A 320 12.18 7.12 2.95
CA LEU A 320 12.82 6.86 1.65
C LEU A 320 14.27 7.29 1.72
N GLN A 321 15.20 6.43 1.32
CA GLN A 321 16.58 6.85 1.04
C GLN A 321 16.74 7.34 -0.41
N SER A 322 15.82 6.94 -1.28
CA SER A 322 15.84 7.20 -2.71
C SER A 322 14.47 7.06 -3.34
N ARG A 323 14.30 7.71 -4.49
CA ARG A 323 13.15 7.61 -5.39
C ARG A 323 13.56 7.01 -6.73
N GLY A 324 12.68 6.18 -7.29
CA GLY A 324 13.00 5.32 -8.42
C GLY A 324 13.96 4.19 -8.05
N CYS A 325 14.51 3.52 -9.07
CA CYS A 325 15.42 2.39 -8.89
C CYS A 325 16.72 2.63 -9.66
N TYR A 326 17.87 2.56 -8.98
CA TYR A 326 19.18 2.77 -9.62
C TYR A 326 19.50 1.71 -10.69
N TRP A 327 18.87 0.53 -10.63
CA TRP A 327 19.04 -0.51 -11.64
C TRP A 327 18.24 -0.19 -12.90
N GLY A 328 16.94 0.12 -12.78
CA GLY A 328 16.06 0.63 -13.84
C GLY A 328 15.89 -0.24 -15.10
N LYS A 329 16.55 -1.40 -15.17
CA LYS A 329 16.68 -2.22 -16.39
C LYS A 329 15.78 -3.45 -16.43
N CYS A 330 15.24 -3.89 -15.30
CA CYS A 330 14.35 -5.05 -15.25
C CYS A 330 13.27 -4.95 -16.33
N THR A 331 13.19 -5.94 -17.20
CA THR A 331 12.32 -5.90 -18.40
C THR A 331 10.85 -5.93 -18.04
N PHE A 332 10.47 -6.53 -16.90
CA PHE A 332 9.09 -6.56 -16.43
C PHE A 332 8.62 -5.28 -15.73
N CYS A 333 9.54 -4.47 -15.20
CA CYS A 333 9.21 -3.50 -14.15
C CYS A 333 8.56 -2.23 -14.71
N THR A 334 7.40 -1.86 -14.17
CA THR A 334 6.65 -0.65 -14.51
C THR A 334 7.06 0.58 -13.67
N HIS A 335 7.78 0.40 -12.57
CA HIS A 335 8.20 1.51 -11.69
C HIS A 335 9.06 2.54 -12.44
N SER A 336 9.90 2.10 -13.39
CA SER A 336 10.71 3.00 -14.21
C SER A 336 9.87 4.00 -15.02
N PHE A 337 8.67 3.61 -15.45
CA PHE A 337 7.73 4.48 -16.16
C PHE A 337 7.11 5.52 -15.21
N VAL A 338 6.69 5.08 -14.02
CA VAL A 338 6.07 5.95 -13.01
C VAL A 338 7.02 7.05 -12.53
N TYR A 339 8.31 6.75 -12.35
CA TYR A 339 9.33 7.71 -11.92
C TYR A 339 10.21 8.28 -13.05
N GLY A 340 9.78 8.15 -14.32
CA GLY A 340 10.39 8.88 -15.43
C GLY A 340 11.85 8.51 -15.72
N HIS A 341 12.25 7.29 -15.34
CA HIS A 341 13.62 6.79 -15.40
C HIS A 341 14.65 7.55 -14.54
N ARG A 342 14.22 8.46 -13.65
CA ARG A 342 15.14 9.22 -12.81
C ARG A 342 15.31 8.55 -11.46
N TYR A 343 16.55 8.17 -11.14
CA TYR A 343 16.94 7.77 -9.80
C TYR A 343 17.43 9.01 -9.04
N GLY A 344 16.80 9.31 -7.91
CA GLY A 344 17.24 10.35 -6.97
C GLY A 344 17.53 9.73 -5.62
N LYS A 345 18.61 10.16 -4.95
CA LYS A 345 18.95 9.67 -3.60
C LYS A 345 19.13 10.83 -2.62
N GLN A 346 18.70 10.64 -1.39
CA GLN A 346 18.98 11.54 -0.29
C GLN A 346 20.47 11.53 0.04
N LYS A 347 20.99 12.66 0.49
CA LYS A 347 22.34 12.72 1.06
C LYS A 347 22.36 11.93 2.38
N THR A 348 23.42 11.15 2.59
CA THR A 348 23.62 10.33 3.80
C THR A 348 23.34 11.10 5.09
N MET A 349 23.97 12.28 5.26
CA MET A 349 23.78 13.12 6.43
C MET A 349 22.31 13.50 6.65
N ALA A 350 21.62 13.87 5.57
CA ALA A 350 20.21 14.29 5.64
C ALA A 350 19.29 13.11 6.00
N MET A 351 19.59 11.90 5.54
CA MET A 351 18.84 10.69 5.94
C MET A 351 19.03 10.41 7.43
N VAL A 352 20.25 10.50 7.94
CA VAL A 352 20.52 10.28 9.37
C VAL A 352 19.87 11.38 10.23
N ASP A 353 19.95 12.65 9.79
CA ASP A 353 19.24 13.77 10.43
C ASP A 353 17.72 13.53 10.44
N GLU A 354 17.15 13.04 9.34
CA GLU A 354 15.73 12.70 9.24
C GLU A 354 15.34 11.60 10.24
N LEU A 355 16.12 10.51 10.30
CA LEU A 355 15.88 9.43 11.26
C LEU A 355 15.90 9.96 12.70
N GLU A 356 16.92 10.72 13.11
CA GLU A 356 17.02 11.28 14.45
C GLU A 356 15.81 12.16 14.80
N ASN A 357 15.39 13.01 13.87
CA ASN A 357 14.25 13.88 14.04
C ASN A 357 12.93 13.10 14.19
N LEU A 358 12.71 12.09 13.34
CA LEU A 358 11.52 11.24 13.38
C LEU A 358 11.50 10.37 14.65
N MET A 359 12.64 9.80 15.04
CA MET A 359 12.80 9.04 16.27
C MET A 359 12.36 9.86 17.49
N LYS A 360 12.86 11.09 17.59
CA LYS A 360 12.55 12.01 18.69
C LYS A 360 11.09 12.46 18.66
N LYS A 361 10.57 12.83 17.48
CA LYS A 361 9.22 13.40 17.34
C LYS A 361 8.13 12.37 17.61
N TYR A 362 8.29 11.15 17.13
CA TYR A 362 7.27 10.10 17.21
C TYR A 362 7.59 9.00 18.22
N ASN A 363 8.67 9.18 19.01
CA ASN A 363 9.10 8.26 20.05
C ASN A 363 9.17 6.80 19.58
N THR A 364 9.87 6.59 18.46
CA THR A 364 10.09 5.26 17.90
C THR A 364 11.54 5.07 17.47
N LYS A 365 11.92 3.81 17.30
CA LYS A 365 13.16 3.37 16.66
C LYS A 365 12.90 2.42 15.50
N TYR A 366 11.64 2.22 15.11
CA TYR A 366 11.24 1.23 14.11
C TYR A 366 10.93 1.93 12.79
N PHE A 367 11.64 1.52 11.73
CA PHE A 367 11.54 2.15 10.42
C PHE A 367 11.37 1.13 9.30
N THR A 368 10.80 1.60 8.20
CA THR A 368 10.67 0.86 6.94
C THR A 368 11.22 1.70 5.80
N PHE A 369 12.36 1.30 5.23
CA PHE A 369 12.88 1.94 4.01
C PHE A 369 12.04 1.45 2.84
N SER A 370 11.16 2.34 2.37
CA SER A 370 10.10 2.04 1.40
C SER A 370 10.55 2.24 -0.05
N ASP A 371 11.86 2.32 -0.26
CA ASP A 371 12.51 2.43 -1.56
C ASP A 371 12.19 1.23 -2.46
N GLU A 372 12.13 1.47 -3.77
CA GLU A 372 12.02 0.42 -4.79
C GLU A 372 13.21 -0.56 -4.75
N ALA A 373 14.41 -0.02 -4.49
CA ALA A 373 15.61 -0.76 -4.14
C ALA A 373 16.67 0.21 -3.61
N VAL A 374 17.04 0.08 -2.34
CA VAL A 374 18.18 0.81 -1.78
C VAL A 374 19.47 0.23 -2.38
N SER A 375 20.37 1.09 -2.85
CA SER A 375 21.68 0.63 -3.31
C SER A 375 22.56 0.18 -2.13
N PRO A 376 23.37 -0.89 -2.27
CA PRO A 376 24.30 -1.33 -1.23
C PRO A 376 25.28 -0.23 -0.77
N HIS A 377 25.70 0.64 -1.69
CA HIS A 377 26.58 1.78 -1.38
C HIS A 377 25.89 2.80 -0.47
N SER A 378 24.69 3.27 -0.84
CA SER A 378 23.92 4.18 0.01
C SER A 378 23.67 3.59 1.39
N LEU A 379 23.36 2.29 1.46
CA LEU A 379 23.09 1.64 2.74
C LEU A 379 24.37 1.44 3.58
N ASN A 380 25.54 1.25 2.94
CA ASN A 380 26.83 1.30 3.62
C ASN A 380 27.05 2.67 4.28
N ASP A 381 26.94 3.74 3.49
CA ASP A 381 27.24 5.10 3.93
C ASP A 381 26.29 5.52 5.06
N VAL A 382 24.99 5.22 4.93
CA VAL A 382 23.99 5.46 5.98
C VAL A 382 24.30 4.63 7.22
N SER A 383 24.69 3.36 7.07
CA SER A 383 25.04 2.52 8.22
C SER A 383 26.27 3.05 8.96
N GLU A 384 27.28 3.51 8.24
CA GLU A 384 28.52 4.06 8.80
C GLU A 384 28.22 5.34 9.59
N GLU A 385 27.51 6.28 8.98
CA GLU A 385 27.11 7.54 9.63
C GLU A 385 26.26 7.30 10.89
N MET A 386 25.30 6.36 10.83
CA MET A 386 24.48 6.01 11.99
C MET A 386 25.31 5.41 13.13
N ILE A 387 26.29 4.56 12.81
CA ILE A 387 27.18 3.97 13.82
C ILE A 387 28.06 5.05 14.46
N GLU A 388 28.60 5.97 13.66
CA GLU A 388 29.44 7.08 14.15
C GLU A 388 28.67 8.01 15.09
N ARG A 389 27.39 8.28 14.80
CA ARG A 389 26.53 9.12 15.64
C ARG A 389 25.84 8.39 16.79
N GLY A 390 25.87 7.05 16.81
CA GLY A 390 25.11 6.26 17.77
C GLY A 390 23.60 6.28 17.55
N VAL A 391 23.14 6.43 16.30
CA VAL A 391 21.73 6.39 15.93
C VAL A 391 21.28 4.93 15.84
N GLU A 392 20.54 4.48 16.84
CA GLU A 392 20.10 3.09 16.95
C GLU A 392 18.65 2.89 16.47
N ILE A 393 18.48 2.28 15.29
CA ILE A 393 17.16 1.90 14.77
C ILE A 393 16.96 0.38 14.73
N ARG A 394 15.75 -0.02 14.36
CA ARG A 394 15.39 -1.37 13.90
C ARG A 394 14.64 -1.20 12.60
N SER A 395 15.23 -1.65 11.51
CA SER A 395 14.70 -1.35 10.19
C SER A 395 14.68 -2.55 9.25
N LEU A 396 13.77 -2.46 8.30
CA LEU A 396 13.79 -3.24 7.08
C LEU A 396 14.17 -2.38 5.86
N ALA A 397 14.70 -3.02 4.82
CA ALA A 397 15.00 -2.39 3.54
C ALA A 397 14.87 -3.40 2.38
N LEU A 398 14.50 -2.91 1.20
CA LEU A 398 14.48 -3.68 -0.05
C LEU A 398 15.77 -3.42 -0.83
N LEU A 399 16.45 -4.49 -1.23
CA LEU A 399 17.67 -4.44 -2.04
C LEU A 399 17.58 -5.40 -3.23
N LYS A 400 18.50 -5.20 -4.15
CA LYS A 400 18.80 -6.13 -5.23
C LYS A 400 20.01 -6.99 -4.81
N PHE A 401 20.05 -8.23 -5.28
CA PHE A 401 21.26 -9.05 -5.18
C PHE A 401 22.42 -8.44 -6.00
N GLU A 402 23.55 -8.20 -5.34
CA GLU A 402 24.76 -7.62 -5.94
C GLU A 402 26.04 -8.24 -5.39
N LYS A 403 27.05 -8.38 -6.26
CA LYS A 403 28.34 -9.01 -5.91
C LYS A 403 29.11 -8.25 -4.82
N ILE A 404 28.91 -6.93 -4.72
CA ILE A 404 29.61 -6.08 -3.75
C ILE A 404 29.15 -6.33 -2.30
N MET A 405 28.03 -7.04 -2.11
CA MET A 405 27.50 -7.30 -0.77
C MET A 405 28.29 -8.42 -0.08
N ASP A 406 29.30 -8.02 0.66
CA ASP A 406 30.21 -8.89 1.41
C ASP A 406 29.85 -8.99 2.91
N GLU A 407 30.61 -9.79 3.66
CA GLU A 407 30.36 -10.01 5.09
C GLU A 407 30.58 -8.74 5.93
N GLU A 408 31.49 -7.85 5.52
CA GLU A 408 31.75 -6.59 6.22
C GLU A 408 30.57 -5.63 6.07
N LEU A 409 30.03 -5.51 4.86
CA LEU A 409 28.85 -4.70 4.58
C LEU A 409 27.64 -5.17 5.41
N PHE A 410 27.35 -6.47 5.42
CA PHE A 410 26.24 -6.99 6.24
C PHE A 410 26.49 -6.84 7.74
N SER A 411 27.74 -6.94 8.20
CA SER A 411 28.08 -6.65 9.59
C SER A 411 27.79 -5.20 9.95
N LYS A 412 28.13 -4.24 9.07
CA LYS A 412 27.81 -2.82 9.23
C LYS A 412 26.30 -2.58 9.25
N MET A 413 25.56 -3.12 8.28
CA MET A 413 24.10 -3.03 8.23
C MET A 413 23.44 -3.56 9.50
N LYS A 414 23.90 -4.72 10.00
CA LYS A 414 23.37 -5.31 11.25
C LYS A 414 23.62 -4.39 12.44
N LYS A 415 24.82 -3.83 12.57
CA LYS A 415 25.19 -2.90 13.65
C LYS A 415 24.38 -1.62 13.61
N ALA A 416 24.12 -1.08 12.41
CA ALA A 416 23.26 0.08 12.20
C ALA A 416 21.77 -0.21 12.47
N GLY A 417 21.37 -1.47 12.64
CA GLY A 417 20.01 -1.83 13.03
C GLY A 417 19.13 -2.36 11.90
N PHE A 418 19.69 -2.65 10.72
CA PHE A 418 18.97 -3.40 9.69
C PHE A 418 18.86 -4.86 10.10
N ILE A 419 17.63 -5.28 10.43
CA ILE A 419 17.35 -6.61 10.98
C ILE A 419 16.64 -7.52 9.98
N PHE A 420 16.08 -6.95 8.92
CA PHE A 420 15.29 -7.64 7.92
C PHE A 420 15.57 -7.04 6.53
N LEU A 421 16.08 -7.84 5.60
CA LEU A 421 16.33 -7.41 4.24
C LEU A 421 15.44 -8.18 3.27
N MET A 422 14.76 -7.43 2.42
CA MET A 422 13.99 -7.97 1.30
C MET A 422 14.87 -7.94 0.05
N PHE A 423 14.77 -8.99 -0.75
CA PHE A 423 15.49 -9.10 -2.00
C PHE A 423 14.56 -9.49 -3.15
N GLY A 424 14.63 -8.78 -4.27
CA GLY A 424 14.02 -9.26 -5.50
C GLY A 424 14.86 -10.38 -6.11
N LEU A 425 14.49 -11.63 -5.83
CA LEU A 425 15.08 -12.84 -6.41
C LEU A 425 14.58 -13.03 -7.86
N GLU A 426 13.27 -12.89 -8.07
CA GLU A 426 12.55 -13.11 -9.33
C GLU A 426 12.63 -14.55 -9.86
N SER A 427 13.82 -15.09 -10.07
CA SER A 427 14.09 -16.45 -10.53
C SER A 427 15.49 -16.87 -10.09
N ALA A 428 15.71 -18.14 -9.76
CA ALA A 428 17.06 -18.68 -9.52
C ALA A 428 17.58 -19.47 -10.73
N ASN A 429 17.26 -19.02 -11.94
CA ASN A 429 17.79 -19.56 -13.18
C ASN A 429 18.48 -18.46 -14.00
N ASP A 430 19.74 -18.66 -14.35
CA ASP A 430 20.57 -17.61 -14.96
C ASP A 430 20.07 -17.17 -16.34
N ARG A 431 19.41 -18.06 -17.11
CA ARG A 431 18.81 -17.66 -18.39
C ARG A 431 17.62 -16.74 -18.17
N VAL A 432 16.71 -17.08 -17.25
CA VAL A 432 15.55 -16.24 -16.92
C VAL A 432 16.00 -14.92 -16.32
N LEU A 433 16.97 -14.91 -15.40
CA LEU A 433 17.57 -13.69 -14.85
C LEU A 433 18.18 -12.79 -15.93
N ALA A 434 18.82 -13.38 -16.95
CA ALA A 434 19.35 -12.63 -18.09
C ALA A 434 18.23 -12.01 -18.96
N LEU A 435 17.12 -12.73 -19.19
CA LEU A 435 15.96 -12.19 -19.92
C LEU A 435 15.23 -11.09 -19.15
N ILE A 436 15.21 -11.18 -17.81
CA ILE A 436 14.72 -10.12 -16.95
C ILE A 436 15.64 -8.89 -17.02
N ASP A 437 16.89 -9.04 -17.48
CA ASP A 437 17.98 -8.07 -17.27
C ASP A 437 18.06 -7.70 -15.78
N LYS A 438 18.07 -8.71 -14.93
CA LYS A 438 18.14 -8.51 -13.47
C LYS A 438 19.54 -8.08 -13.04
N GLY A 439 20.58 -8.36 -13.81
CA GLY A 439 21.97 -8.00 -13.47
C GLY A 439 22.50 -8.74 -12.23
N THR A 440 22.11 -10.00 -12.06
CA THR A 440 22.60 -10.92 -11.01
C THR A 440 22.71 -12.34 -11.58
N THR A 441 23.27 -13.28 -10.82
CA THR A 441 23.26 -14.72 -11.13
C THR A 441 22.83 -15.49 -9.89
N LYS A 442 22.38 -16.73 -10.07
CA LYS A 442 22.02 -17.66 -8.99
C LYS A 442 23.11 -17.78 -7.92
N GLU A 443 24.39 -17.79 -8.33
CA GLU A 443 25.52 -17.88 -7.38
C GLU A 443 25.62 -16.63 -6.51
N VAL A 444 25.40 -15.44 -7.10
CA VAL A 444 25.41 -14.18 -6.36
C VAL A 444 24.25 -14.15 -5.35
N GLU A 445 23.06 -14.57 -5.78
CA GLU A 445 21.88 -14.65 -4.91
C GLU A 445 22.14 -15.55 -3.70
N ARG A 446 22.69 -16.75 -3.95
CA ARG A 446 23.09 -17.68 -2.89
C ARG A 446 24.09 -17.05 -1.92
N ASP A 447 25.16 -16.45 -2.46
CA ASP A 447 26.25 -15.91 -1.64
C ASP A 447 25.79 -14.75 -0.77
N VAL A 448 24.96 -13.87 -1.32
CA VAL A 448 24.36 -12.76 -0.59
C VAL A 448 23.45 -13.26 0.53
N LEU A 449 22.55 -14.20 0.25
CA LEU A 449 21.66 -14.77 1.28
C LEU A 449 22.47 -15.40 2.43
N LEU A 450 23.51 -16.18 2.09
CA LEU A 450 24.37 -16.81 3.08
C LEU A 450 25.09 -15.78 3.96
N LYS A 451 25.70 -14.74 3.37
CA LYS A 451 26.44 -13.70 4.11
C LYS A 451 25.51 -12.87 4.99
N SER A 452 24.36 -12.46 4.47
CA SER A 452 23.32 -11.73 5.23
C SER A 452 22.83 -12.55 6.43
N HIS A 453 22.55 -13.84 6.22
CA HIS A 453 22.13 -14.74 7.29
C HIS A 453 23.21 -14.91 8.37
N LYS A 454 24.49 -15.07 7.99
CA LYS A 454 25.61 -15.14 8.94
C LYS A 454 25.72 -13.87 9.80
N ALA A 455 25.37 -12.70 9.26
CA ALA A 455 25.31 -11.45 10.02
C ALA A 455 24.08 -11.38 10.97
N GLY A 456 23.21 -12.39 10.97
CA GLY A 456 22.01 -12.43 11.80
C GLY A 456 20.89 -11.53 11.28
N ILE A 457 20.85 -11.29 9.98
CA ILE A 457 19.79 -10.53 9.30
C ILE A 457 18.76 -11.52 8.73
N TRP A 458 17.48 -11.20 8.90
CA TRP A 458 16.39 -11.97 8.31
C TRP A 458 16.28 -11.68 6.81
N ASN A 459 16.30 -12.73 6.00
CA ASN A 459 16.17 -12.63 4.55
C ASN A 459 14.75 -12.96 4.09
N HIS A 460 14.18 -12.06 3.30
CA HIS A 460 12.94 -12.28 2.55
C HIS A 460 13.20 -12.15 1.05
N SER A 461 12.70 -13.09 0.24
CA SER A 461 12.84 -13.02 -1.23
C SER A 461 11.50 -12.91 -1.94
N PHE A 462 11.38 -11.93 -2.83
CA PHE A 462 10.29 -11.85 -3.81
C PHE A 462 10.66 -12.64 -5.07
N LEU A 463 9.75 -13.44 -5.57
CA LEU A 463 9.92 -14.19 -6.82
C LEU A 463 8.59 -14.36 -7.55
N PHE A 464 8.64 -14.70 -8.83
CA PHE A 464 7.43 -15.04 -9.57
C PHE A 464 7.70 -16.14 -10.60
N PHE A 465 6.64 -16.81 -11.02
CA PHE A 465 6.70 -17.83 -12.08
C PHE A 465 5.92 -17.38 -13.33
N GLY A 466 6.29 -17.94 -14.47
CA GLY A 466 5.62 -17.70 -15.75
C GLY A 466 6.19 -16.53 -16.54
N PHE A 467 7.44 -16.15 -16.32
CA PHE A 467 8.11 -15.16 -17.17
C PHE A 467 8.07 -15.63 -18.64
N PRO A 468 7.96 -14.73 -19.65
CA PRO A 468 7.92 -15.14 -21.04
C PRO A 468 9.09 -16.06 -21.40
N THR A 469 8.76 -17.21 -22.02
CA THR A 469 9.69 -18.30 -22.38
C THR A 469 10.27 -19.11 -21.22
N GLU A 470 9.90 -18.87 -19.96
CA GLU A 470 10.29 -19.73 -18.83
C GLU A 470 9.71 -21.14 -19.00
N THR A 471 10.57 -22.15 -18.92
CA THR A 471 10.16 -23.54 -19.01
C THR A 471 9.91 -24.13 -17.62
N ARG A 472 9.08 -25.19 -17.55
CA ARG A 472 8.82 -25.89 -16.29
C ARG A 472 10.10 -26.38 -15.57
N PRO A 473 11.12 -26.94 -16.26
CA PRO A 473 12.39 -27.28 -15.63
C PRO A 473 13.10 -26.10 -14.98
N GLU A 474 13.08 -24.91 -15.59
CA GLU A 474 13.74 -23.72 -15.03
C GLU A 474 12.97 -23.15 -13.84
N ALA A 475 11.65 -23.17 -13.89
CA ALA A 475 10.82 -22.89 -12.71
C ALA A 475 11.13 -23.88 -11.57
N GLN A 476 11.36 -25.17 -11.90
CA GLN A 476 11.75 -26.17 -10.91
C GLN A 476 13.14 -25.90 -10.31
N GLU A 477 14.10 -25.38 -11.09
CA GLU A 477 15.40 -24.94 -10.54
C GLU A 477 15.24 -23.88 -9.46
N THR A 478 14.31 -22.92 -9.66
CA THR A 478 13.99 -21.91 -8.64
C THR A 478 13.42 -22.54 -7.38
N ILE A 479 12.49 -23.50 -7.51
CA ILE A 479 11.93 -24.23 -6.37
C ILE A 479 13.02 -25.01 -5.62
N ASP A 480 13.92 -25.67 -6.34
CA ASP A 480 14.99 -26.47 -5.75
C ASP A 480 16.04 -25.58 -5.06
N PHE A 481 16.32 -24.41 -5.63
CA PHE A 481 17.13 -23.37 -5.00
C PHE A 481 16.51 -22.93 -3.66
N LEU A 482 15.22 -22.58 -3.64
CA LEU A 482 14.53 -22.19 -2.40
C LEU A 482 14.63 -23.28 -1.33
N LYS A 483 14.27 -24.53 -1.67
CA LYS A 483 14.31 -25.68 -0.76
C LYS A 483 15.70 -25.91 -0.17
N LYS A 484 16.74 -25.81 -1.00
CA LYS A 484 18.14 -25.99 -0.58
C LYS A 484 18.60 -24.88 0.37
N HIS A 485 18.00 -23.70 0.27
CA HIS A 485 18.47 -22.49 0.94
C HIS A 485 17.56 -21.99 2.07
N LEU A 486 16.49 -22.71 2.41
CA LEU A 486 15.64 -22.45 3.58
C LEU A 486 16.40 -22.19 4.90
N PRO A 487 17.55 -22.83 5.20
CA PRO A 487 18.30 -22.50 6.43
C PRO A 487 18.74 -21.04 6.52
N PHE A 488 18.96 -20.37 5.39
CA PHE A 488 19.41 -18.97 5.33
C PHE A 488 18.47 -18.04 4.55
N LEU A 489 17.33 -18.54 4.08
CA LEU A 489 16.21 -17.78 3.51
C LEU A 489 14.97 -18.03 4.37
N GLN A 490 14.67 -17.12 5.30
CA GLN A 490 13.65 -17.36 6.32
C GLN A 490 12.22 -17.18 5.81
N SER A 491 12.03 -16.40 4.74
CA SER A 491 10.72 -16.20 4.13
C SER A 491 10.84 -15.85 2.64
N PHE A 492 9.80 -16.12 1.88
CA PHE A 492 9.71 -15.73 0.47
C PHE A 492 8.25 -15.54 0.07
N TRP A 493 8.01 -14.72 -0.95
CA TRP A 493 6.68 -14.53 -1.51
C TRP A 493 6.68 -14.86 -3.00
N PRO A 494 6.01 -15.95 -3.42
CA PRO A 494 5.84 -16.28 -4.82
C PRO A 494 4.62 -15.54 -5.42
N GLY A 495 4.84 -14.90 -6.56
CA GLY A 495 3.81 -14.33 -7.41
C GLY A 495 3.70 -15.04 -8.76
N PHE A 496 2.80 -14.52 -9.59
CA PHE A 496 2.70 -14.87 -11.00
C PHE A 496 3.14 -13.67 -11.84
N PHE A 497 3.83 -13.92 -12.93
CA PHE A 497 4.15 -12.86 -13.88
C PHE A 497 2.86 -12.39 -14.56
N PHE A 498 2.63 -11.07 -14.53
CA PHE A 498 1.58 -10.40 -15.27
C PHE A 498 2.23 -9.46 -16.29
N PHE A 499 1.94 -9.69 -17.58
CA PHE A 499 2.46 -8.84 -18.63
C PHE A 499 1.77 -7.48 -18.60
N ASN A 500 2.55 -6.41 -18.50
CA ASN A 500 2.08 -5.04 -18.65
C ASN A 500 2.52 -4.49 -20.02
N PRO A 501 1.69 -3.73 -20.75
CA PRO A 501 2.08 -3.11 -22.01
C PRO A 501 3.37 -2.28 -21.96
N GLU A 502 3.68 -1.69 -20.80
CA GLU A 502 4.90 -0.89 -20.59
C GLU A 502 6.14 -1.75 -20.28
N SER A 503 5.98 -3.07 -20.13
CA SER A 503 7.09 -4.00 -19.93
C SER A 503 7.88 -4.20 -21.23
N ARG A 504 9.21 -4.25 -21.12
CA ARG A 504 10.18 -4.48 -22.21
C ARG A 504 10.55 -5.96 -22.36
N CYS A 505 9.64 -6.87 -22.02
CA CYS A 505 9.91 -8.31 -21.96
C CYS A 505 10.01 -9.00 -23.33
N LEU A 506 9.72 -8.30 -24.43
CA LEU A 506 9.65 -8.83 -25.80
C LEU A 506 10.61 -8.11 -26.74
#